data_AF-A0A0H3ZSP8-F1
#
_entry.id   AF-A0A0H3ZSP8-F1
#
_cell.length_a   1.000
_cell.length_b   1.000
_cell.length_c   1.000
_cell.angle_alpha   90.00
_cell.angle_beta   90.00
_cell.angle_gamma   90.00
#
_symmetry.space_group_name_H-M   'P 1'
#
loop_
_entity.id
_entity.type
_entity.pdbx_description
1 polymer ?
#
loop_
_entity_poly.entity_id
_entity_poly.type
_entity_poly.pdbx_seq_one_letter_code
_entity_poly.pdbx_strand_id
1 'polypeptide(L)'
;MANWDEIFDQWARWVHQGALVPGGQSVLGKLIECQGVFGGGGGGGPVLDCIEADVEAAVLRLAAEDQAAATTFRMEYGAVGNMNDDTQLKRALRVGISLPTYKRRLKKARDYVIQALTKKRTQGNV
;
A
#
# COMPACT_ATOMS: atom_id res chain seq x y z
N MET A 1 15.22 -4.35 14.39
CA MET A 1 14.61 -4.76 13.11
C MET A 1 13.27 -4.05 12.99
N ALA A 2 12.98 -3.40 11.87
CA ALA A 2 11.67 -2.76 11.70
C ALA A 2 10.58 -3.84 11.71
N ASN A 3 9.53 -3.64 12.51
CA ASN A 3 8.38 -4.52 12.51
C ASN A 3 7.51 -4.17 11.29
N TRP A 4 7.81 -4.78 10.14
CA TRP A 4 7.12 -4.48 8.89
C TRP A 4 5.60 -4.67 8.98
N ASP A 5 5.14 -5.65 9.76
CA ASP A 5 3.71 -5.89 9.95
C ASP A 5 3.03 -4.70 10.64
N GLU A 6 3.69 -4.07 11.62
CA GLU A 6 3.18 -2.85 12.27
C GLU A 6 3.12 -1.67 11.30
N ILE A 7 4.14 -1.49 10.45
CA ILE A 7 4.15 -0.44 9.42
C ILE A 7 3.02 -0.65 8.43
N PHE A 8 2.76 -1.90 8.01
CA PHE A 8 1.68 -2.22 7.08
C PHE A 8 0.30 -2.06 7.72
N ASP A 9 0.14 -2.40 9.00
CA ASP A 9 -1.10 -2.14 9.74
C ASP A 9 -1.36 -0.64 9.91
N GLN A 10 -0.32 0.15 10.19
CA GLN A 10 -0.41 1.62 10.25
C GLN A 10 -0.77 2.21 8.89
N TRP A 11 -0.11 1.76 7.81
CA TRP A 11 -0.46 2.14 6.45
C TRP A 11 -1.92 1.80 6.10
N ALA A 12 -2.40 0.61 6.45
CA ALA A 12 -3.78 0.22 6.14
C ALA A 12 -4.79 1.12 6.87
N ARG A 13 -4.52 1.48 8.13
CA ARG A 13 -5.34 2.48 8.87
C ARG A 13 -5.25 3.86 8.22
N TRP A 14 -4.06 4.26 7.78
CA TRP A 14 -3.84 5.53 7.10
C TRP A 14 -4.57 5.61 5.76
N VAL A 15 -4.64 4.53 4.99
CA VAL A 15 -5.42 4.46 3.74
C VAL A 15 -6.91 4.72 4.01
N HIS A 16 -7.47 4.16 5.09
CA HIS A 16 -8.85 4.42 5.52
C HIS A 16 -9.05 5.84 6.06
N GLN A 17 -8.12 6.33 6.88
CA GLN A 17 -8.17 7.68 7.43
C GLN A 17 -7.99 8.75 6.35
N GLY A 18 -7.27 8.46 5.28
CA GLY A 18 -7.08 9.32 4.13
C GLY A 18 -8.33 9.49 3.24
N ALA A 19 -9.45 8.83 3.58
CA ALA A 19 -10.78 9.29 3.14
C ALA A 19 -11.18 10.64 3.78
N LEU A 20 -10.48 11.07 4.83
CA LEU A 20 -10.67 12.32 5.57
C LEU A 20 -9.63 13.39 5.22
N VAL A 21 -9.01 13.34 4.03
CA VAL A 21 -8.33 14.52 3.52
C VAL A 21 -9.40 15.61 3.35
N PRO A 22 -9.24 16.83 3.92
CA PRO A 22 -10.26 17.88 3.80
C PRO A 22 -10.53 18.12 2.32
N GLY A 23 -11.76 17.80 1.89
CA GLY A 23 -12.15 17.73 0.48
C GLY A 23 -12.77 16.40 0.01
N GLY A 24 -12.82 15.36 0.84
CA GLY A 24 -13.56 14.11 0.55
C GLY A 24 -12.98 13.24 -0.58
N GLN A 25 -11.74 13.50 -0.99
CA GLN A 25 -11.01 12.70 -1.97
C GLN A 25 -10.18 11.63 -1.25
N SER A 26 -10.22 10.40 -1.76
CA SER A 26 -9.34 9.34 -1.26
C SER A 26 -7.87 9.70 -1.56
N VAL A 27 -6.94 9.19 -0.76
CA VAL A 27 -5.49 9.28 -1.02
C VAL A 27 -5.14 8.83 -2.43
N LEU A 28 -5.82 7.79 -2.92
CA LEU A 28 -5.68 7.30 -4.29
C LEU A 28 -6.09 8.36 -5.32
N GLY A 29 -7.17 9.11 -5.06
CA GLY A 29 -7.62 10.22 -5.88
C GLY A 29 -6.57 11.32 -6.00
N LYS A 30 -5.94 11.71 -4.88
CA LYS A 30 -4.83 12.67 -4.91
C LYS A 30 -3.59 12.14 -5.63
N LEU A 31 -3.29 10.84 -5.51
CA LEU A 31 -2.13 10.23 -6.20
C LEU A 31 -2.31 10.18 -7.72
N ILE A 32 -3.55 9.95 -8.19
CA ILE A 32 -3.90 10.03 -9.61
C ILE A 32 -3.83 11.48 -10.10
N GLU A 33 -4.33 12.44 -9.32
CA GLU A 33 -4.27 13.87 -9.64
C GLU A 33 -2.82 14.37 -9.73
N CYS A 34 -1.92 13.87 -8.87
CA CYS A 34 -0.51 14.23 -8.87
C CYS A 34 0.38 13.41 -9.83
N GLN A 35 -0.17 12.58 -10.73
CA GLN A 35 0.60 11.81 -11.73
C GLN A 35 1.80 11.03 -11.15
N GLY A 36 1.74 10.61 -9.88
CA GLY A 36 2.82 9.90 -9.21
C GLY A 36 4.10 10.71 -8.95
N VAL A 37 4.11 12.04 -9.18
CA VAL A 37 5.26 12.91 -8.92
C VAL A 37 4.99 13.75 -7.66
N PHE A 38 5.62 13.36 -6.55
CA PHE A 38 5.82 14.21 -5.37
C PHE A 38 7.21 14.84 -5.44
N GLY A 39 7.36 15.82 -6.33
CA GLY A 39 8.57 16.63 -6.48
C GLY A 39 8.19 18.10 -6.29
N GLY A 40 8.80 18.76 -5.32
CA GLY A 40 8.47 20.11 -4.89
C GLY A 40 8.41 21.13 -6.03
N GLY A 41 7.34 21.92 -6.05
CA GLY A 41 7.20 23.03 -6.98
C GLY A 41 5.77 23.54 -7.06
N GLY A 42 5.41 24.47 -6.17
CA GLY A 42 4.32 25.42 -6.39
C GLY A 42 2.89 24.88 -6.29
N GLY A 43 2.39 24.71 -5.07
CA GLY A 43 0.94 24.58 -4.85
C GLY A 43 0.55 23.79 -3.61
N GLY A 44 0.74 24.38 -2.42
CA GLY A 44 -0.11 24.24 -1.22
C GLY A 44 -0.66 22.88 -0.75
N GLY A 45 -0.19 21.74 -1.26
CA GLY A 45 -0.52 20.42 -0.73
C GLY A 45 0.51 20.01 0.32
N PRO A 46 0.12 19.44 1.47
CA PRO A 46 1.08 18.99 2.47
C PRO A 46 2.01 17.95 1.83
N VAL A 47 3.32 18.17 1.96
CA VAL A 47 4.34 17.16 1.68
C VAL A 47 4.15 16.06 2.70
N LEU A 48 3.53 14.95 2.30
CA LEU A 48 3.39 13.77 3.14
C LEU A 48 4.66 12.94 3.03
N ASP A 49 5.74 13.40 3.68
CA ASP A 49 6.96 12.61 3.85
C ASP A 49 6.78 11.64 5.02
N CYS A 50 5.92 10.64 4.82
CA CYS A 50 5.65 9.61 5.82
C CYS A 50 5.78 8.21 5.22
N ILE A 51 6.09 7.24 6.09
CA ILE A 51 6.38 5.86 5.69
C ILE A 51 5.16 5.20 5.03
N GLU A 52 3.94 5.59 5.41
CA GLU A 52 2.69 5.10 4.83
C GLU A 52 2.51 5.55 3.38
N ALA A 53 2.86 6.79 3.06
CA ALA A 53 2.82 7.29 1.69
C ALA A 53 3.83 6.53 0.80
N ASP A 54 4.99 6.19 1.35
CA ASP A 54 5.98 5.36 0.66
C ASP A 54 5.52 3.93 0.42
N VAL A 55 4.83 3.34 1.41
CA VAL A 55 4.19 2.03 1.25
C VAL A 55 3.17 2.11 0.12
N GLU A 56 2.27 3.09 0.12
CA GLU A 56 1.26 3.23 -0.94
C GLU A 56 1.89 3.42 -2.32
N ALA A 57 2.92 4.25 -2.44
CA ALA A 57 3.66 4.45 -3.70
C ALA A 57 4.33 3.15 -4.18
N ALA A 58 4.88 2.33 -3.28
CA ALA A 58 5.40 1.01 -3.64
C ALA A 58 4.29 0.05 -4.08
N VAL A 59 3.14 0.04 -3.40
CA VAL A 59 2.00 -0.81 -3.76
C VAL A 59 1.38 -0.37 -5.09
N LEU A 60 1.34 0.93 -5.41
CA LEU A 60 0.90 1.44 -6.72
C LEU A 60 1.83 1.01 -7.86
N ARG A 61 3.15 1.09 -7.66
CA ARG A 61 4.12 0.57 -8.64
C ARG A 61 3.96 -0.94 -8.84
N LEU A 62 3.80 -1.69 -7.75
CA LEU A 62 3.49 -3.12 -7.82
C LEU A 62 2.18 -3.37 -8.59
N ALA A 63 1.16 -2.53 -8.42
CA ALA A 63 -0.12 -2.67 -9.11
C ALA A 63 0.01 -2.51 -10.63
N ALA A 64 0.89 -1.61 -11.08
CA ALA A 64 1.20 -1.43 -12.50
C ALA A 64 1.89 -2.66 -13.13
N GLU A 65 2.67 -3.42 -12.35
CA GLU A 65 3.37 -4.63 -12.81
C GLU A 65 2.56 -5.93 -12.59
N ASP A 66 1.88 -6.04 -11.45
CA ASP A 66 1.12 -7.20 -10.98
C ASP A 66 -0.05 -6.75 -10.07
N GLN A 67 -1.13 -6.32 -10.73
CA GLN A 67 -2.36 -5.90 -10.08
C GLN A 67 -2.89 -6.95 -9.09
N ALA A 68 -2.74 -8.24 -9.38
CA ALA A 68 -3.25 -9.31 -8.54
C ALA A 68 -2.48 -9.39 -7.21
N ALA A 69 -1.15 -9.29 -7.24
CA ALA A 69 -0.33 -9.26 -6.04
C ALA A 69 -0.60 -8.01 -5.19
N ALA A 70 -0.71 -6.83 -5.81
CA ALA A 70 -1.05 -5.59 -5.11
C ALA A 70 -2.44 -5.64 -4.45
N THR A 71 -3.43 -6.24 -5.13
CA THR A 71 -4.77 -6.42 -4.56
C THR A 71 -4.73 -7.37 -3.37
N THR A 72 -4.02 -8.51 -3.47
CA THR A 72 -3.82 -9.44 -2.35
C THR A 72 -3.19 -8.76 -1.14
N PHE A 73 -2.19 -7.91 -1.35
CA PHE A 73 -1.56 -7.14 -0.27
C PHE A 73 -2.55 -6.19 0.42
N ARG A 74 -3.31 -5.40 -0.36
CA ARG A 74 -4.35 -4.49 0.18
C ARG A 74 -5.43 -5.25 0.95
N MET A 75 -5.83 -6.43 0.50
CA MET A 75 -6.80 -7.27 1.22
C MET A 75 -6.24 -7.88 2.51
N GLU A 76 -4.97 -8.27 2.54
CA GLU A 76 -4.35 -8.89 3.72
C GLU A 76 -4.34 -7.92 4.90
N TYR A 77 -3.85 -6.70 4.68
CA TYR A 77 -3.78 -5.67 5.73
C TYR A 77 -5.09 -4.92 5.91
N GLY A 78 -6.12 -5.26 5.13
CA GLY A 78 -7.44 -4.66 5.25
C GLY A 78 -7.54 -3.24 4.71
N ALA A 79 -6.57 -2.77 3.91
CA ALA A 79 -6.65 -1.49 3.20
C ALA A 79 -7.81 -1.45 2.17
N VAL A 80 -8.28 -2.63 1.72
CA VAL A 80 -9.48 -2.78 0.88
C VAL A 80 -10.30 -3.98 1.37
N GLY A 81 -11.62 -3.81 1.37
CA GLY A 81 -12.58 -4.89 1.63
C GLY A 81 -13.10 -4.95 3.07
N ASN A 82 -13.89 -5.98 3.35
CA ASN A 82 -14.58 -6.14 4.62
C ASN A 82 -13.64 -6.76 5.68
N MET A 83 -13.48 -6.08 6.81
CA MET A 83 -12.59 -6.44 7.94
C MET A 83 -12.92 -7.81 8.57
N ASN A 84 -14.13 -8.34 8.31
CA ASN A 84 -14.65 -9.59 8.88
C ASN A 84 -14.09 -10.89 8.26
N ASP A 85 -13.15 -10.81 7.31
CA ASP A 85 -12.45 -11.98 6.80
C ASP A 85 -11.25 -12.33 7.70
N ASP A 86 -11.53 -12.94 8.84
CA ASP A 86 -10.50 -13.17 9.87
C ASP A 86 -9.35 -14.09 9.43
N THR A 87 -9.50 -14.83 8.33
CA THR A 87 -8.50 -15.81 7.87
C THR A 87 -8.10 -15.59 6.41
N GLN A 88 -6.83 -15.91 6.10
CA GLN A 88 -6.32 -15.92 4.72
C GLN A 88 -7.11 -16.85 3.80
N LEU A 89 -7.72 -17.92 4.34
CA LEU A 89 -8.57 -18.82 3.57
C LEU A 89 -9.85 -18.13 3.10
N LYS A 90 -10.54 -17.40 3.99
CA LYS A 90 -11.73 -16.61 3.64
C LYS A 90 -11.39 -15.58 2.56
N ARG A 91 -10.26 -14.87 2.72
CA ARG A 91 -9.78 -13.88 1.73
C ARG A 91 -9.44 -14.52 0.39
N ALA A 92 -8.75 -15.67 0.39
CA ALA A 92 -8.43 -16.40 -0.83
C ALA A 92 -9.70 -16.84 -1.59
N LEU A 93 -10.70 -17.35 -0.87
CA LEU A 93 -12.00 -17.72 -1.44
C LEU A 93 -12.74 -16.52 -2.03
N ARG A 94 -12.73 -15.36 -1.35
CA ARG A 94 -13.33 -14.12 -1.86
C ARG A 94 -12.71 -13.67 -3.19
N VAL A 95 -11.41 -13.90 -3.36
CA VAL A 95 -10.66 -13.56 -4.58
C VAL A 95 -10.75 -14.65 -5.65
N GLY A 96 -11.35 -15.80 -5.32
CA GLY A 96 -11.48 -16.94 -6.23
C GLY A 96 -10.15 -17.66 -6.50
N ILE A 97 -9.22 -17.69 -5.53
CA ILE A 97 -7.92 -18.36 -5.68
C ILE A 97 -7.64 -19.36 -4.56
N SER A 98 -6.75 -20.31 -4.82
CA SER A 98 -6.31 -21.27 -3.81
C SER A 98 -5.43 -20.61 -2.74
N LEU A 99 -5.49 -21.11 -1.50
CA LEU A 99 -4.68 -20.60 -0.37
C LEU A 99 -3.17 -20.59 -0.67
N PRO A 100 -2.56 -21.60 -1.32
CA PRO A 100 -1.14 -21.54 -1.70
C PRO A 100 -0.84 -20.41 -2.68
N THR A 101 -1.74 -20.15 -3.64
CA THR A 101 -1.60 -19.05 -4.60
C THR A 101 -1.68 -17.71 -3.89
N TYR A 102 -2.63 -17.57 -2.96
CA TYR A 102 -2.78 -16.38 -2.12
C TYR A 102 -1.49 -16.09 -1.34
N LYS A 103 -0.96 -17.09 -0.62
CA LYS A 103 0.29 -16.96 0.16
C LYS A 103 1.48 -16.60 -0.73
N ARG A 104 1.61 -17.20 -1.91
CA ARG A 104 2.68 -16.89 -2.87
C ARG A 104 2.61 -15.45 -3.35
N ARG A 105 1.41 -14.96 -3.71
CA ARG A 105 1.18 -13.57 -4.12
C ARG A 105 1.46 -12.59 -2.99
N LEU A 106 0.98 -12.91 -1.79
CA LEU A 106 1.22 -12.08 -0.60
C LEU A 106 2.72 -11.96 -0.30
N LYS A 107 3.46 -13.09 -0.32
CA LYS A 107 4.91 -13.07 -0.13
C LYS A 107 5.59 -12.21 -1.18
N LYS A 108 5.27 -12.41 -2.47
CA LYS A 108 5.81 -11.60 -3.57
C LYS A 108 5.57 -10.10 -3.34
N ALA A 109 4.34 -9.73 -2.96
CA ALA A 109 3.98 -8.34 -2.71
C ALA A 109 4.74 -7.74 -1.52
N ARG A 110 4.83 -8.48 -0.40
CA ARG A 110 5.60 -8.06 0.79
C ARG A 110 7.07 -7.86 0.44
N ASP A 111 7.69 -8.82 -0.24
CA ASP A 111 9.10 -8.76 -0.62
C ASP A 111 9.37 -7.54 -1.52
N TYR A 112 8.49 -7.25 -2.49
CA TYR A 112 8.59 -6.09 -3.37
C TYR A 112 8.53 -4.78 -2.58
N VAL A 113 7.53 -4.61 -1.72
CA VAL A 113 7.32 -3.38 -0.94
C VAL A 113 8.50 -3.16 0.02
N ILE A 114 8.92 -4.19 0.75
CA ILE A 114 10.07 -4.12 1.66
C ILE A 114 11.34 -3.73 0.91
N GLN A 115 11.58 -4.32 -0.27
CA GLN A 115 12.74 -3.99 -1.09
C GLN A 115 12.70 -2.54 -1.57
N ALA A 116 11.54 -2.05 -2.03
CA ALA A 116 11.37 -0.67 -2.47
C ALA A 116 11.66 0.33 -1.34
N LEU A 117 11.10 0.09 -0.15
CA LEU A 117 11.31 0.93 1.03
C LEU A 117 12.76 0.92 1.52
N THR A 118 13.38 -0.27 1.51
CA THR A 118 14.80 -0.42 1.89
C THR A 118 15.71 0.33 0.92
N LYS A 119 15.47 0.22 -0.40
CA LYS A 119 16.21 0.95 -1.43
C LYS A 119 16.07 2.46 -1.25
N LYS A 120 14.84 2.97 -1.04
CA LYS A 120 14.59 4.40 -0.80
C LYS A 120 15.38 4.89 0.43
N ARG A 121 15.34 4.15 1.54
CA ARG A 121 16.08 4.49 2.77
C ARG A 121 17.59 4.52 2.58
N THR A 122 18.13 3.69 1.68
CA THR A 122 19.57 3.64 1.40
C THR A 122 19.99 4.78 0.45
N GLN A 123 19.12 5.18 -0.47
CA GLN A 123 19.37 6.24 -1.45
C GLN A 123 19.16 7.66 -0.90
N GLY A 124 18.29 7.84 0.09
CA GLY A 124 18.05 9.14 0.74
C GLY A 124 19.12 9.59 1.75
N ASN A 125 20.27 8.91 1.81
CA ASN A 125 21.34 9.16 2.78
C ASN A 125 22.64 9.69 2.13
N VAL A 126 22.51 10.40 1.01
CA VAL A 126 23.60 11.08 0.28
C VAL A 126 23.25 12.56 0.11
#